data_AF-A0AA35IG28-F1
#
_entry.id   AF-A0AA35IG28-F1
#
_cell.length_a   1.000
_cell.length_b   1.000
_cell.length_c   1.000
_cell.angle_alpha   90.00
_cell.angle_beta   90.00
_cell.angle_gamma   90.00
#
_symmetry.space_group_name_H-M   'P 1'
#
loop_
_entity.id
_entity.type
_entity.pdbx_description
1 polymer ?
#
loop_
_entity_poly.entity_id
_entity_poly.type
_entity_poly.pdbx_seq_one_letter_code
_entity_poly.pdbx_strand_id
1 'polypeptide(L)'
;MYPLTLQIFSDGIWQDAMTLTFSRPEQGFNGPCAVAYEASYIRDNLDAYQSFAAKAVSARLPVDFDSFVLPAAPAFVHDIAPSCAAKRFLMAHVGQVKPDGISDDMFLLARSTPAPVGNMRIYG
;
A
#
# COMPACT_ATOMS: atom_id res chain seq x y z
N MET A 1 -9.48 -11.94 3.21
CA MET A 1 -8.13 -11.37 3.19
C MET A 1 -7.97 -10.62 1.87
N TYR A 2 -7.51 -9.37 1.90
CA TYR A 2 -7.49 -8.45 0.76
C TYR A 2 -6.05 -7.99 0.48
N PRO A 3 -5.34 -8.64 -0.47
CA PRO A 3 -3.97 -8.30 -0.80
C PRO A 3 -3.92 -7.11 -1.76
N LEU A 4 -2.95 -6.23 -1.54
CA LEU A 4 -2.65 -5.09 -2.39
C LEU A 4 -1.14 -5.06 -2.64
N THR A 5 -0.75 -4.75 -3.86
CA THR A 5 0.66 -4.59 -4.21
C THR A 5 1.01 -3.11 -4.19
N LEU A 6 2.06 -2.79 -3.45
CA LEU A 6 2.69 -1.49 -3.45
C LEU A 6 3.92 -1.53 -4.36
N GLN A 7 3.94 -0.60 -5.32
CA GLN A 7 5.09 -0.40 -6.20
C GLN A 7 5.87 0.85 -5.80
N ILE A 8 7.19 0.77 -5.97
CA ILE A 8 8.09 1.91 -5.90
C ILE A 8 8.60 2.23 -7.31
N PHE A 9 8.62 3.51 -7.65
CA PHE A 9 9.32 4.02 -8.83
C PHE A 9 10.78 4.30 -8.48
N SER A 10 11.68 3.54 -9.09
CA SER A 10 13.12 3.68 -8.97
C SER A 10 13.79 3.22 -10.26
N ASP A 11 14.91 3.83 -10.61
CA ASP A 11 15.69 3.50 -11.80
C ASP A 11 14.86 3.58 -13.11
N GLY A 12 13.91 4.51 -13.15
CA GLY A 12 13.05 4.78 -14.32
C GLY A 12 11.92 3.77 -14.54
N ILE A 13 11.72 2.81 -13.62
CA ILE A 13 10.69 1.77 -13.72
C ILE A 13 9.87 1.64 -12.44
N TRP A 14 8.64 1.15 -12.57
CA TRP A 14 7.82 0.73 -11.44
C TRP A 14 8.17 -0.72 -11.08
N GLN A 15 8.40 -0.98 -9.81
CA GLN A 15 8.81 -2.29 -9.29
C GLN A 15 7.87 -2.72 -8.17
N ASP A 16 7.39 -3.97 -8.21
CA ASP A 16 6.55 -4.56 -7.16
C ASP A 16 7.39 -4.71 -5.90
N ALA A 17 7.23 -3.80 -4.94
CA ALA A 17 8.13 -3.69 -3.81
C ALA A 17 7.61 -4.44 -2.58
N MET A 18 6.32 -4.32 -2.30
CA MET A 18 5.72 -4.83 -1.06
C MET A 18 4.30 -5.31 -1.28
N THR A 19 3.93 -6.41 -0.62
CA THR A 19 2.53 -6.80 -0.47
C THR A 19 1.98 -6.32 0.87
N LEU A 20 0.83 -5.64 0.81
CA LEU A 20 0.01 -5.24 1.95
C LEU A 20 -1.23 -6.13 2.01
N THR A 21 -1.40 -6.88 3.09
CA THR A 21 -2.50 -7.85 3.20
C THR A 21 -3.41 -7.53 4.37
N PHE A 22 -4.62 -7.07 4.06
CA PHE A 22 -5.63 -6.71 5.06
C PHE A 22 -6.49 -7.92 5.41
N SER A 23 -6.38 -8.37 6.66
CA SER A 23 -7.13 -9.55 7.15
C SER A 23 -8.63 -9.26 7.32
N ARG A 24 -8.95 -7.99 7.65
CA ARG A 24 -10.29 -7.47 7.94
C ARG A 24 -10.57 -6.20 7.11
N PRO A 25 -10.78 -6.32 5.78
CA PRO A 25 -10.95 -5.16 4.88
C PRO A 25 -12.18 -4.30 5.22
N GLU A 26 -13.17 -4.85 5.92
CA GLU A 26 -14.32 -4.13 6.47
C GLU A 26 -13.94 -3.09 7.53
N GLN A 27 -12.80 -3.28 8.21
CA GLN A 27 -12.27 -2.36 9.24
C GLN A 27 -11.41 -1.23 8.66
N GLY A 28 -11.16 -1.25 7.34
CA GLY A 28 -10.34 -0.24 6.67
C GLY A 28 -8.92 -0.18 7.22
N PHE A 29 -8.39 1.04 7.34
CA PHE A 29 -7.03 1.25 7.85
C PHE A 29 -6.86 0.92 9.34
N ASN A 30 -7.94 0.68 10.08
CA ASN A 30 -7.88 0.30 11.49
C ASN A 30 -7.82 -1.22 11.71
N GLY A 31 -7.91 -2.02 10.64
CA GLY A 31 -7.81 -3.48 10.72
C GLY A 31 -6.37 -4.00 10.62
N PRO A 32 -6.10 -5.24 11.06
CA PRO A 32 -4.75 -5.79 11.00
C PRO A 32 -4.25 -5.95 9.56
N CYS A 33 -3.01 -5.50 9.34
CA CYS A 33 -2.35 -5.47 8.03
C CYS A 33 -1.01 -6.21 8.11
N ALA A 34 -0.85 -7.27 7.33
CA ALA A 34 0.43 -7.92 7.14
C ALA A 34 1.22 -7.20 6.04
N VAL A 35 2.50 -6.97 6.28
CA VAL A 35 3.41 -6.29 5.36
C VAL A 35 4.65 -7.14 5.13
N ALA A 36 5.06 -7.27 3.87
CA ALA A 36 6.28 -7.96 3.48
C ALA A 36 6.80 -7.39 2.17
N TYR A 37 8.11 -7.13 2.10
CA TYR A 37 8.75 -6.85 0.82
C TYR A 37 8.73 -8.11 -0.05
N GLU A 38 8.63 -7.92 -1.36
CA GLU A 38 8.74 -9.02 -2.31
C GLU A 38 10.18 -9.55 -2.37
N ALA A 39 10.36 -10.86 -2.27
CA ALA A 39 11.70 -11.46 -2.32
C ALA A 39 12.43 -11.14 -3.64
N SER A 40 11.70 -11.03 -4.75
CA SER A 40 12.24 -10.57 -6.04
C SER A 40 12.73 -9.14 -5.97
N TYR A 41 11.98 -8.23 -5.34
CA TYR A 41 12.37 -6.84 -5.18
C TYR A 41 13.67 -6.69 -4.39
N ILE A 42 13.79 -7.43 -3.27
CA ILE A 42 14.99 -7.39 -2.43
C ILE A 42 16.19 -7.94 -3.22
N ARG A 43 16.01 -9.06 -3.93
CA ARG A 43 17.08 -9.64 -4.77
C ARG A 43 17.56 -8.66 -5.85
N ASP A 44 16.62 -8.00 -6.52
CA ASP A 44 16.91 -7.09 -7.63
C ASP A 44 17.45 -5.72 -7.12
N ASN A 45 17.30 -5.43 -5.82
CA ASN A 45 17.79 -4.22 -5.15
C ASN A 45 18.62 -4.55 -3.89
N LEU A 46 19.56 -5.49 -4.02
CA LEU A 46 20.36 -5.95 -2.87
C LEU A 46 21.22 -4.83 -2.24
N ASP A 47 21.54 -3.80 -3.03
CA ASP A 47 22.18 -2.55 -2.58
C ASP A 47 21.35 -1.77 -1.55
N ALA A 48 20.03 -1.97 -1.57
CA ALA A 48 19.10 -1.34 -0.63
C ALA A 48 18.76 -2.23 0.57
N TYR A 49 19.30 -3.45 0.69
CA TYR A 49 19.03 -4.33 1.83
C TYR A 49 19.35 -3.63 3.16
N GLN A 50 18.39 -3.64 4.09
CA GLN A 50 18.37 -2.93 5.36
C GLN A 50 18.46 -1.39 5.27
N SER A 51 18.33 -0.82 4.08
CA SER A 51 18.23 0.62 3.91
C SER A 51 16.86 1.13 4.39
N PHE A 52 16.89 2.28 5.05
CA PHE A 52 15.71 3.02 5.49
C PHE A 52 15.30 4.14 4.51
N ALA A 53 16.09 4.36 3.47
CA ALA A 53 15.95 5.47 2.54
C ALA A 53 16.29 5.04 1.13
N ALA A 54 15.63 5.65 0.13
CA ALA A 54 15.67 5.24 -1.28
C ALA A 54 15.29 3.75 -1.45
N LYS A 55 14.32 3.44 -2.34
CA LYS A 55 13.82 2.07 -2.54
C LYS A 55 13.12 1.41 -1.33
N ALA A 56 13.16 1.99 -0.13
CA ALA A 56 12.31 1.60 1.00
C ALA A 56 10.92 2.27 0.91
N VAL A 57 9.87 1.54 1.31
CA VAL A 57 8.48 2.08 1.36
C VAL A 57 8.29 3.08 2.50
N SER A 58 9.13 3.01 3.53
CA SER A 58 9.07 3.86 4.71
C SER A 58 10.37 3.77 5.50
N ALA A 59 10.75 4.87 6.17
CA ALA A 59 11.86 4.88 7.11
C ALA A 59 11.63 3.98 8.35
N ARG A 60 10.43 3.44 8.55
CA ARG A 60 10.13 2.47 9.63
C ARG A 60 10.08 1.01 9.14
N LEU A 61 10.19 0.80 7.84
CA LEU A 61 10.12 -0.51 7.21
C LEU A 61 11.31 -0.62 6.24
N PRO A 62 12.52 -0.91 6.75
CA PRO A 62 13.69 -1.08 5.89
C PRO A 62 13.47 -2.24 4.92
N VAL A 63 14.17 -2.21 3.78
CA VAL A 63 14.10 -3.30 2.79
C VAL A 63 14.67 -4.58 3.41
N ASP A 64 13.79 -5.50 3.79
CA ASP A 64 14.16 -6.70 4.52
C ASP A 64 13.27 -7.88 4.11
N PHE A 65 13.76 -9.11 4.30
CA PHE A 65 13.02 -10.34 4.05
C PHE A 65 11.98 -10.65 5.14
N ASP A 66 12.07 -9.97 6.29
CA ASP A 66 11.11 -10.11 7.38
C ASP A 66 9.70 -9.66 6.97
N SER A 67 8.71 -10.34 7.54
CA SER A 67 7.29 -9.99 7.42
C SER A 67 6.72 -9.67 8.79
N PHE A 68 5.86 -8.66 8.85
CA PHE A 68 5.25 -8.19 10.10
C PHE A 68 3.74 -8.13 9.98
N VAL A 69 3.03 -8.38 11.08
CA VAL A 69 1.60 -8.07 11.19
C VAL A 69 1.45 -6.86 12.09
N LEU A 70 0.93 -5.79 11.51
CA LEU A 70 0.62 -4.55 12.21
C LEU A 70 -0.85 -4.56 12.65
N PRO A 71 -1.18 -3.95 13.80
CA PRO A 71 -2.57 -3.89 14.28
C PRO A 71 -3.48 -3.02 13.40
N ALA A 72 -2.89 -2.13 12.60
CA ALA A 72 -3.53 -1.19 11.69
C ALA A 72 -2.65 -1.01 10.44
N ALA A 73 -3.15 -0.29 9.43
CA ALA A 73 -2.36 0.06 8.25
C ALA A 73 -1.08 0.84 8.63
N PRO A 74 0.05 0.63 7.92
CA PRO A 74 1.22 1.50 8.05
C PRO A 74 0.88 2.97 7.82
N ALA A 75 1.55 3.88 8.54
CA ALA A 75 1.31 5.32 8.44
C ALA A 75 1.36 5.85 6.99
N PHE A 76 2.33 5.39 6.18
CA PHE A 76 2.48 5.84 4.79
C PHE A 76 1.25 5.55 3.93
N VAL A 77 0.42 4.56 4.28
CA VAL A 77 -0.82 4.26 3.56
C VAL A 77 -1.79 5.43 3.67
N HIS A 78 -1.83 6.10 4.82
CA HIS A 78 -2.67 7.29 5.02
C HIS A 78 -2.18 8.49 4.21
N ASP A 79 -0.89 8.57 3.91
CA ASP A 79 -0.30 9.68 3.16
C ASP A 79 -0.65 9.60 1.66
N ILE A 80 -0.84 8.39 1.14
CA ILE A 80 -1.13 8.16 -0.29
C ILE A 80 -2.62 7.91 -0.57
N ALA A 81 -3.38 7.43 0.42
CA ALA A 81 -4.80 7.14 0.25
C ALA A 81 -5.62 8.43 0.02
N PRO A 82 -6.67 8.38 -0.84
CA PRO A 82 -7.60 9.49 -0.93
C PRO A 82 -8.31 9.74 0.41
N SER A 83 -8.28 10.98 0.88
CA SER A 83 -8.86 11.38 2.16
C SER A 83 -9.80 12.57 2.01
N CYS A 84 -10.57 12.85 3.06
CA CYS A 84 -11.41 14.05 3.19
C CYS A 84 -12.29 14.33 1.95
N ALA A 85 -12.09 15.46 1.28
CA ALA A 85 -12.89 15.87 0.13
C ALA A 85 -12.69 14.94 -1.08
N ALA A 86 -11.46 14.46 -1.32
CA ALA A 86 -11.18 13.52 -2.39
C ALA A 86 -11.92 12.19 -2.17
N LYS A 87 -11.90 11.66 -0.93
CA LYS A 87 -12.66 10.47 -0.56
C LYS A 87 -14.16 10.64 -0.85
N ARG A 88 -14.77 11.74 -0.39
CA ARG A 88 -16.20 12.01 -0.63
C ARG A 88 -16.53 12.11 -2.12
N PHE A 89 -15.71 12.84 -2.87
CA PHE A 89 -15.87 12.98 -4.31
C PHE A 89 -15.77 11.63 -5.01
N LEU A 90 -14.71 10.86 -4.76
CA LEU A 90 -14.51 9.56 -5.41
C LEU A 90 -15.63 8.57 -5.05
N MET A 91 -16.06 8.51 -3.80
CA MET A 91 -17.19 7.64 -3.41
C MET A 91 -18.49 8.01 -4.13
N ALA A 92 -18.76 9.31 -4.36
CA ALA A 92 -19.93 9.73 -5.13
C ALA A 92 -19.87 9.30 -6.61
N HIS A 93 -18.68 9.11 -7.19
CA HIS A 93 -18.51 8.80 -8.61
C HIS A 93 -18.28 7.31 -8.89
N VAL A 94 -17.57 6.61 -8.01
CA VAL A 94 -17.19 5.20 -8.21
C VAL A 94 -17.66 4.27 -7.09
N GLY A 95 -18.27 4.79 -6.02
CA GLY A 95 -18.70 3.98 -4.88
C GLY A 95 -19.80 2.98 -5.19
N GLN A 96 -20.56 3.18 -6.27
CA GLN A 96 -21.67 2.28 -6.66
C GLN A 96 -21.22 0.87 -7.01
N VAL A 97 -19.95 0.68 -7.41
CA VAL A 97 -19.39 -0.63 -7.75
C VAL A 97 -18.53 -1.22 -6.62
N LYS A 98 -18.59 -0.64 -5.42
CA LYS A 98 -17.88 -1.14 -4.25
C LYS A 98 -18.49 -2.47 -3.80
N PRO A 99 -17.70 -3.55 -3.65
CA PRO A 99 -18.19 -4.81 -3.11
C PRO A 99 -18.67 -4.67 -1.65
N ASP A 100 -19.57 -5.56 -1.25
CA ASP A 100 -19.96 -5.72 0.15
C ASP A 100 -18.77 -6.24 0.99
N GLY A 101 -18.75 -5.89 2.28
CA GLY A 101 -17.69 -6.32 3.19
C GLY A 101 -16.34 -5.63 2.99
N ILE A 102 -16.23 -4.65 2.09
CA ILE A 102 -15.05 -3.81 1.92
C ILE A 102 -15.37 -2.37 2.37
N SER A 103 -14.52 -1.80 3.21
CA SER A 103 -14.64 -0.40 3.63
C SER A 103 -14.36 0.56 2.47
N ASP A 104 -14.89 1.78 2.54
CA ASP A 104 -14.62 2.82 1.54
C ASP A 104 -13.12 3.10 1.39
N ASP A 105 -12.37 3.05 2.49
CA ASP A 105 -10.92 3.27 2.48
C ASP A 105 -10.19 2.19 1.70
N MET A 106 -10.54 0.91 1.89
CA MET A 106 -9.94 -0.20 1.13
C MET A 106 -10.29 -0.14 -0.35
N PHE A 107 -11.56 0.12 -0.65
CA PHE A 107 -12.04 0.22 -2.02
C PHE A 107 -11.32 1.34 -2.79
N LEU A 108 -11.20 2.52 -2.18
CA LEU A 108 -10.49 3.63 -2.78
C LEU A 108 -8.98 3.42 -2.83
N LEU A 109 -8.38 2.78 -1.81
CA LEU A 109 -6.96 2.48 -1.81
C LEU A 109 -6.58 1.64 -3.04
N ALA A 110 -7.34 0.58 -3.31
CA ALA A 110 -7.10 -0.30 -4.46
C ALA A 110 -7.37 0.37 -5.81
N ARG A 111 -8.42 1.19 -5.90
CA ARG A 111 -8.93 1.72 -7.17
C ARG A 111 -8.39 3.08 -7.57
N SER A 112 -8.04 3.92 -6.59
CA SER A 112 -7.81 5.36 -6.78
C SER A 112 -6.41 5.81 -6.35
N THR A 113 -5.51 4.86 -6.06
CA THR A 113 -4.11 5.13 -5.72
C THR A 113 -3.08 4.64 -6.75
N PRO A 114 -3.35 4.62 -8.08
CA PRO A 114 -2.33 4.25 -9.07
C PRO A 114 -1.32 5.37 -9.35
N ALA A 115 -1.56 6.60 -8.89
CA ALA A 115 -0.66 7.75 -9.07
C ALA A 115 -0.80 8.78 -7.92
N PRO A 116 -0.53 8.40 -6.66
CA PRO A 116 -0.45 9.38 -5.58
C PRO A 116 0.79 10.26 -5.75
N VAL A 117 0.88 11.33 -4.95
CA VAL A 117 2.10 12.16 -4.91
C VAL A 117 3.28 11.31 -4.40
N GLY A 118 4.42 11.40 -5.08
CA GLY A 118 5.67 10.72 -4.70
C GLY A 118 6.07 9.63 -5.69
N ASN A 119 6.82 8.64 -5.21
CA ASN A 119 7.34 7.51 -5.99
C ASN A 119 6.67 6.18 -5.63
N MET A 120 5.52 6.20 -4.95
CA MET A 120 4.78 5.00 -4.57
C MET A 120 3.46 4.94 -5.30
N ARG A 121 2.92 3.74 -5.52
CA ARG A 121 1.53 3.54 -5.93
C ARG A 121 1.02 2.19 -5.45
N ILE A 122 -0.30 2.04 -5.37
CA ILE A 122 -0.96 0.80 -4.99
C ILE A 122 -1.90 0.35 -6.11
N TYR A 123 -1.95 -0.96 -6.32
CA TYR A 123 -2.96 -1.62 -7.14
C TYR A 123 -3.41 -2.93 -6.47
N GLY A 124 -4.58 -3.43 -6.89
CA GLY A 124 -5.21 -4.65 -6.38
C GLY A 124 -6.40 -5.09 -7.22
#